data_AF-R7TW03-F1
#
_entry.id   AF-R7TW03-F1
#
_cell.length_a   1.000
_cell.length_b   1.000
_cell.length_c   1.000
_cell.angle_alpha   90.00
_cell.angle_beta   90.00
_cell.angle_gamma   90.00
#
_symmetry.space_group_name_H-M   'P 1'
#
loop_
_entity.id
_entity.type
_entity.pdbx_description
1 polymer ?
#
loop_
_entity_poly.entity_id
_entity_poly.type
_entity_poly.pdbx_seq_one_letter_code
_entity_poly.pdbx_strand_id
1 'polypeptide(L)'
;MEDWDCSGGDHGYEPLLQSMHALFMAYGPAFHTSKVVRPFENIELYNMMCDLVGVTPSRNNGTDGSLHHLLRNPPLLPESDASEDQSTCDFPETDDEYKRRANATDCLCQVEEDYDAQLNLDLDEQRALQAVHLPHGIPRHHEEQAPCLLHHTDYVSAYSHQLKMPLWTAATLTADNSNGSPVDCLRPDVRLEPEEQFSCGDFEFEEREFQHVFLFPAGLMSCPRPEKCGDPCLAVSDFLRLFLLGVWSKLLNLSLEWAVVYEEIHVVFGPVFDSNSDGLRDANITEYGTIGDAGIPVPSHVFAVFLKCPSTDCSDMDYDVQAFVVPNKPNPGNCLSNIDAIAESYCRIRDLELLTGLEFLTANHTQTAFERRTHTPAVQWQT
;
A
#
# COMPACT_ATOMS: atom_id res chain seq x y z
N MET A 1 -27.14 -16.91 43.90
CA MET A 1 -26.47 -16.22 42.79
C MET A 1 -25.42 -15.37 43.46
N GLU A 2 -24.14 -15.63 43.20
CA GLU A 2 -23.07 -14.74 43.64
C GLU A 2 -23.23 -13.40 42.91
N ASP A 3 -23.27 -12.31 43.66
CA ASP A 3 -23.25 -10.96 43.11
C ASP A 3 -21.85 -10.70 42.54
N TRP A 4 -21.71 -10.76 41.22
CA TRP A 4 -20.48 -10.36 40.56
C TRP A 4 -20.33 -8.84 40.63
N ASP A 5 -19.33 -8.36 41.36
CA ASP A 5 -19.01 -6.93 41.47
C ASP A 5 -18.26 -6.46 40.21
N CYS A 6 -18.96 -5.71 39.35
CA CYS A 6 -18.40 -5.14 38.13
C CYS A 6 -17.61 -3.82 38.35
N SER A 7 -17.33 -3.43 39.60
CA SER A 7 -16.66 -2.14 39.92
C SER A 7 -15.15 -2.24 40.15
N GLY A 8 -14.55 -3.42 40.02
CA GLY A 8 -13.10 -3.61 40.11
C GLY A 8 -12.32 -2.99 38.95
N GLY A 9 -11.00 -2.81 39.13
CA GLY A 9 -10.11 -2.51 38.02
C GLY A 9 -9.92 -3.73 37.12
N ASP A 10 -9.87 -3.52 35.80
CA ASP A 10 -9.81 -4.59 34.81
C ASP A 10 -8.81 -4.27 33.69
N HIS A 11 -8.48 -5.27 32.88
CA HIS A 11 -7.57 -5.19 31.74
C HIS A 11 -7.97 -6.19 30.65
N GLY A 12 -7.29 -6.16 29.50
CA GLY A 12 -7.61 -7.04 28.35
C GLY A 12 -8.46 -6.36 27.27
N TYR A 13 -8.59 -5.03 27.37
CA TYR A 13 -9.09 -4.18 26.30
C TYR A 13 -8.04 -4.02 25.18
N GLU A 14 -8.36 -3.19 24.20
CA GLU A 14 -7.48 -2.90 23.07
C GLU A 14 -6.05 -2.52 23.52
N PRO A 15 -5.00 -3.15 22.96
CA PRO A 15 -3.61 -2.91 23.35
C PRO A 15 -3.13 -1.47 23.15
N LEU A 16 -3.74 -0.73 22.22
CA LEU A 16 -3.36 0.65 21.89
C LEU A 16 -3.82 1.65 22.95
N LEU A 17 -4.81 1.29 23.79
CA LEU A 17 -5.25 2.15 24.89
C LEU A 17 -4.09 2.41 25.86
N GLN A 18 -3.87 3.70 26.17
CA GLN A 18 -2.78 4.12 27.04
C GLN A 18 -2.80 3.43 28.42
N SER A 19 -4.00 3.11 28.94
CA SER A 19 -4.16 2.39 30.22
C SER A 19 -3.70 0.93 30.16
N MET A 20 -3.61 0.34 28.96
CA MET A 20 -3.15 -1.03 28.72
C MET A 20 -1.65 -1.11 28.41
N HIS A 21 -0.95 0.02 28.26
CA HIS A 21 0.48 0.03 27.97
C HIS A 21 1.31 -0.53 29.13
N ALA A 22 2.33 -1.32 28.79
CA ALA A 22 3.23 -1.94 29.76
C ALA A 22 4.50 -1.10 30.01
N LEU A 23 5.15 -1.34 31.15
CA LEU A 23 6.46 -0.77 31.46
C LEU A 23 7.58 -1.59 30.82
N PHE A 24 8.50 -0.91 30.13
CA PHE A 24 9.78 -1.48 29.70
C PHE A 24 10.94 -0.64 30.27
N MET A 25 11.91 -1.31 30.89
CA MET A 25 13.16 -0.71 31.34
C MET A 25 14.30 -1.70 31.16
N ALA A 26 15.32 -1.29 30.41
CA ALA A 26 16.51 -2.08 30.18
C ALA A 26 17.73 -1.44 30.82
N TYR A 27 18.49 -2.21 31.60
CA TYR A 27 19.74 -1.78 32.22
C TYR A 27 20.77 -2.88 32.14
N GLY A 28 21.97 -2.53 31.66
CA GLY A 28 23.07 -3.47 31.55
C GLY A 28 24.14 -2.96 30.59
N PRO A 29 25.26 -3.69 30.47
CA PRO A 29 26.38 -3.29 29.61
C PRO A 29 26.03 -3.28 28.12
N ALA A 30 25.04 -4.09 27.71
CA ALA A 30 24.61 -4.18 26.33
C ALA A 30 23.75 -2.98 25.88
N PHE A 31 23.08 -2.28 26.81
CA PHE A 31 22.12 -1.22 26.48
C PHE A 31 22.74 0.17 26.55
N HIS A 32 22.29 1.08 25.68
CA HIS A 32 22.61 2.50 25.82
C HIS A 32 22.14 3.04 27.18
N THR A 33 22.91 3.96 27.76
CA THR A 33 22.54 4.64 29.01
C THR A 33 21.62 5.82 28.75
N SER A 34 20.57 5.96 29.56
CA SER A 34 19.67 7.13 29.53
C SER A 34 19.00 7.39 28.18
N LYS A 35 18.82 6.34 27.37
CA LYS A 35 18.08 6.42 26.10
C LYS A 35 16.59 6.21 26.36
N VAL A 36 15.78 7.17 25.94
CA VAL A 36 14.32 7.06 25.87
C VAL A 36 13.96 6.74 24.42
N VAL A 37 13.04 5.81 24.21
CA VAL A 37 12.62 5.37 22.87
C VAL A 37 11.11 5.47 22.73
N ARG A 38 10.64 5.39 21.49
CA ARG A 38 9.21 5.30 21.18
C ARG A 38 8.63 3.97 21.68
N PRO A 39 7.30 3.90 21.89
CA PRO A 39 6.63 2.63 22.14
C PRO A 39 6.91 1.61 21.04
N PHE A 40 7.02 0.35 21.44
CA PHE A 40 7.18 -0.81 20.58
C PHE A 40 6.40 -1.98 21.18
N GLU A 41 6.12 -3.02 20.38
CA GLU A 41 5.36 -4.17 20.84
C GLU A 41 6.22 -5.18 21.61
N ASN A 42 5.64 -5.84 22.61
CA ASN A 42 6.38 -6.80 23.43
C ASN A 42 6.85 -8.05 22.66
N ILE A 43 6.26 -8.35 21.49
CA ILE A 43 6.69 -9.44 20.61
C ILE A 43 8.12 -9.25 20.09
N GLU A 44 8.57 -7.99 19.98
CA GLU A 44 9.91 -7.62 19.52
C GLU A 44 11.02 -7.97 20.53
N LEU A 45 10.65 -8.18 21.81
CA LEU A 45 11.61 -8.49 22.88
C LEU A 45 12.30 -9.84 22.67
N TYR A 46 11.64 -10.81 22.04
CA TYR A 46 12.18 -12.16 21.89
C TYR A 46 13.48 -12.18 21.07
N ASN A 47 13.50 -11.51 19.92
CA ASN A 47 14.68 -11.43 19.06
C ASN A 47 15.84 -10.72 19.78
N MET A 48 15.56 -9.56 20.40
CA MET A 48 16.56 -8.82 21.19
C MET A 48 17.13 -9.66 22.35
N MET A 49 16.29 -10.44 23.05
CA MET A 49 16.77 -11.34 24.11
C MET A 49 17.66 -12.47 23.56
N CYS A 50 17.34 -12.99 22.37
CA CYS A 50 18.17 -13.98 21.69
C CYS A 50 19.55 -13.39 21.33
N ASP A 51 19.59 -12.16 20.81
CA ASP A 51 20.83 -11.44 20.52
C ASP A 51 21.70 -11.24 21.77
N LEU A 52 21.09 -10.86 22.89
CA LEU A 52 21.79 -10.62 24.16
C LEU A 52 22.43 -11.89 24.74
N VAL A 53 21.80 -13.06 24.54
CA VAL A 53 22.29 -14.35 25.02
C VAL A 53 23.17 -15.06 23.99
N GLY A 54 23.13 -14.63 22.73
CA GLY A 54 23.89 -15.22 21.62
C GLY A 54 23.30 -16.54 21.13
N VAL A 55 21.96 -16.65 21.07
CA VAL A 55 21.24 -17.82 20.54
C VAL A 55 20.48 -17.46 19.27
N THR A 56 20.35 -18.40 18.34
CA THR A 56 19.51 -18.21 17.15
C THR A 56 18.04 -18.22 17.56
N PRO A 57 17.25 -17.17 17.24
CA PRO A 57 15.82 -17.15 17.53
C PRO A 57 15.07 -18.22 16.72
N SER A 58 14.05 -18.82 17.34
CA SER A 58 13.05 -19.62 16.63
C SER A 58 12.11 -18.72 15.84
N ARG A 59 11.37 -19.27 14.86
CA ARG A 59 10.33 -18.53 14.12
C ARG A 59 9.34 -17.88 15.10
N ASN A 60 9.10 -16.60 14.92
CA ASN A 60 8.24 -15.77 15.75
C ASN A 60 7.72 -14.56 14.94
N ASN A 61 6.85 -13.74 15.53
CA ASN A 61 6.23 -12.59 14.85
C ASN A 61 6.98 -11.27 15.02
N GLY A 62 8.04 -11.22 15.85
CA GLY A 62 8.87 -10.03 16.01
C GLY A 62 9.74 -9.81 14.77
N THR A 63 9.98 -8.55 14.44
CA THR A 63 10.85 -8.12 13.35
C THR A 63 12.29 -8.08 13.83
N ASP A 64 13.13 -8.95 13.28
CA ASP A 64 14.55 -8.98 13.65
C ASP A 64 15.22 -7.62 13.35
N GLY A 65 16.07 -7.15 14.25
CA GLY A 65 16.69 -5.83 14.14
C GLY A 65 15.85 -4.62 14.59
N SER A 66 14.54 -4.75 14.80
CA SER A 66 13.66 -3.62 15.16
C SER A 66 14.13 -2.86 16.42
N LEU A 67 14.69 -3.60 17.39
CA LEU A 67 15.18 -3.08 18.67
C LEU A 67 16.70 -2.89 18.75
N HIS A 68 17.44 -3.06 17.65
CA HIS A 68 18.91 -2.90 17.64
C HIS A 68 19.37 -1.50 18.07
N HIS A 69 18.54 -0.47 17.85
CA HIS A 69 18.78 0.88 18.36
C HIS A 69 18.89 0.96 19.90
N LEU A 70 18.40 -0.02 20.66
CA LEU A 70 18.56 -0.08 22.12
C LEU A 70 19.95 -0.57 22.55
N LEU A 71 20.64 -1.29 21.67
CA LEU A 71 21.89 -1.99 21.94
C LEU A 71 23.10 -1.15 21.54
N ARG A 72 24.17 -1.19 22.34
CA ARG A 72 25.44 -0.49 22.02
C ARG A 72 26.20 -1.13 20.88
N ASN A 73 26.13 -2.46 20.79
CA ASN A 73 26.81 -3.29 19.82
C ASN A 73 25.81 -4.33 19.27
N PRO A 74 24.83 -3.90 18.46
CA PRO A 74 23.88 -4.83 17.85
C PRO A 74 24.58 -5.74 16.83
N PRO A 75 24.01 -6.91 16.53
CA PRO A 75 24.33 -7.66 15.32
C PRO A 75 24.15 -6.79 14.06
N LEU A 76 24.72 -7.23 12.94
CA LEU A 76 24.41 -6.59 11.66
C LEU A 76 22.93 -6.84 11.33
N LEU A 77 22.26 -5.82 10.78
CA LEU A 77 20.90 -5.99 10.28
C LEU A 77 20.90 -7.08 9.20
N PRO A 78 19.87 -7.94 9.16
CA PRO A 78 19.74 -8.94 8.10
C PRO A 78 19.71 -8.24 6.74
N GLU A 79 20.41 -8.76 5.74
CA GLU A 79 20.24 -8.27 4.38
C GLU A 79 18.83 -8.64 3.90
N SER A 80 18.20 -7.76 3.13
CA SER A 80 16.89 -8.05 2.54
C SER A 80 17.05 -9.12 1.45
N ASP A 81 16.30 -10.21 1.58
CA ASP A 81 16.21 -11.30 0.59
C ASP A 81 15.28 -10.94 -0.59
N ALA A 82 14.71 -9.73 -0.62
CA ALA A 82 13.76 -9.32 -1.65
C ALA A 82 14.47 -8.98 -2.96
N SER A 83 13.90 -9.43 -4.09
CA SER A 83 14.52 -9.20 -5.40
C SER A 83 14.39 -7.76 -5.85
N GLU A 84 15.45 -7.23 -6.46
CA GLU A 84 15.42 -5.98 -7.23
C GLU A 84 15.13 -6.20 -8.71
N ASP A 85 15.04 -7.46 -9.14
CA ASP A 85 14.72 -7.83 -10.52
C ASP A 85 13.29 -7.37 -10.85
N GLN A 86 13.15 -6.54 -11.88
CA GLN A 86 11.87 -6.11 -12.43
C GLN A 86 11.72 -6.70 -13.84
N SER A 87 10.51 -7.16 -14.19
CA SER A 87 10.22 -7.45 -15.60
C SER A 87 10.12 -6.14 -16.38
N THR A 88 10.37 -6.20 -17.70
CA THR A 88 10.26 -5.01 -18.56
C THR A 88 8.85 -4.92 -19.16
N CYS A 89 8.32 -3.71 -19.20
CA CYS A 89 7.06 -3.37 -19.87
C CYS A 89 7.35 -2.22 -20.84
N ASP A 90 7.89 -2.59 -21.99
CA ASP A 90 8.45 -1.64 -22.95
C ASP A 90 7.37 -1.05 -23.85
N PHE A 91 7.54 0.24 -24.16
CA PHE A 91 6.71 0.91 -25.15
C PHE A 91 6.92 0.25 -26.53
N PRO A 92 5.85 0.04 -27.33
CA PRO A 92 5.94 -0.70 -28.59
C PRO A 92 6.91 -0.02 -29.56
N GLU A 93 7.82 -0.80 -30.15
CA GLU A 93 8.84 -0.27 -31.08
C GLU A 93 8.28 -0.10 -32.50
N THR A 94 7.17 -0.78 -32.81
CA THR A 94 6.59 -0.81 -34.15
C THR A 94 5.11 -0.41 -34.16
N ASP A 95 4.67 0.23 -35.24
CA ASP A 95 3.25 0.61 -35.44
C ASP A 95 2.30 -0.60 -35.37
N ASP A 96 2.74 -1.77 -35.83
CA ASP A 96 1.91 -2.98 -35.82
C ASP A 96 1.74 -3.52 -34.39
N GLU A 97 2.78 -3.42 -33.57
CA GLU A 97 2.73 -3.76 -32.15
C GLU A 97 1.87 -2.78 -31.36
N TYR A 98 2.06 -1.48 -31.59
CA TYR A 98 1.23 -0.44 -31.02
C TYR A 98 -0.26 -0.67 -31.34
N LYS A 99 -0.62 -0.89 -32.62
CA LYS A 99 -2.01 -1.13 -33.02
C LYS A 99 -2.60 -2.40 -32.43
N ARG A 100 -1.79 -3.44 -32.22
CA ARG A 100 -2.26 -4.68 -31.60
C ARG A 100 -2.63 -4.45 -30.13
N ARG A 101 -1.76 -3.76 -29.39
CA ARG A 101 -1.94 -3.50 -27.96
C ARG A 101 -2.98 -2.40 -27.69
N ALA A 102 -2.99 -1.34 -28.50
CA ALA A 102 -3.97 -0.25 -28.38
C ALA A 102 -5.42 -0.70 -28.68
N ASN A 103 -5.60 -1.76 -29.47
CA ASN A 103 -6.91 -2.36 -29.76
C ASN A 103 -7.17 -3.63 -28.93
N ALA A 104 -6.45 -3.82 -27.82
CA ALA A 104 -6.62 -5.01 -26.97
C ALA A 104 -7.95 -5.02 -26.20
N THR A 105 -8.63 -3.88 -26.05
CA THR A 105 -9.95 -3.81 -25.41
C THR A 105 -11.03 -3.35 -26.37
N ASP A 106 -12.25 -3.83 -26.14
CA ASP A 106 -13.46 -3.40 -26.85
C ASP A 106 -14.05 -2.09 -26.30
N CYS A 107 -13.29 -1.34 -25.48
CA CYS A 107 -13.76 -0.14 -24.80
C CYS A 107 -13.87 1.06 -25.75
N LEU A 108 -15.01 1.77 -25.73
CA LEU A 108 -15.22 2.99 -26.51
C LEU A 108 -14.90 4.24 -25.69
N CYS A 109 -13.61 4.49 -25.44
CA CYS A 109 -13.17 5.74 -24.79
C CYS A 109 -13.11 6.89 -25.80
N GLN A 110 -13.50 8.09 -25.38
CA GLN A 110 -13.28 9.31 -26.18
C GLN A 110 -11.82 9.75 -26.00
N VAL A 111 -10.96 9.35 -26.92
CA VAL A 111 -9.50 9.56 -26.81
C VAL A 111 -9.06 10.83 -27.56
N GLU A 112 -8.24 11.68 -26.94
CA GLU A 112 -7.35 12.61 -27.67
C GLU A 112 -6.14 11.82 -28.22
N GLU A 113 -5.77 12.07 -29.47
CA GLU A 113 -4.83 11.27 -30.29
C GLU A 113 -3.39 11.11 -29.74
N ASP A 114 -3.04 11.61 -28.55
CA ASP A 114 -1.64 11.76 -28.10
C ASP A 114 -1.36 11.36 -26.63
N TYR A 115 -2.23 10.57 -26.00
CA TYR A 115 -1.97 10.10 -24.63
C TYR A 115 -0.86 9.05 -24.57
N ASP A 116 -0.91 8.02 -25.42
CA ASP A 116 0.05 6.91 -25.35
C ASP A 116 1.48 7.40 -25.63
N ALA A 117 1.65 8.48 -26.39
CA ALA A 117 2.96 9.10 -26.59
C ALA A 117 3.63 9.55 -25.29
N GLN A 118 2.85 9.89 -24.26
CA GLN A 118 3.33 10.29 -22.93
C GLN A 118 3.84 9.10 -22.11
N LEU A 119 3.51 7.87 -22.52
CA LEU A 119 3.97 6.63 -21.88
C LEU A 119 5.34 6.19 -22.42
N ASN A 120 5.79 6.75 -23.55
CA ASN A 120 7.09 6.47 -24.15
C ASN A 120 8.20 7.30 -23.48
N LEU A 121 8.56 6.91 -22.26
CA LEU A 121 9.52 7.60 -21.41
C LEU A 121 10.89 6.95 -21.48
N ASP A 122 11.94 7.77 -21.54
CA ASP A 122 13.31 7.27 -21.44
C ASP A 122 13.69 6.89 -19.99
N LEU A 123 14.85 6.25 -19.82
CA LEU A 123 15.30 5.74 -18.52
C LEU A 123 15.53 6.86 -17.48
N ASP A 124 15.93 8.05 -17.90
CA ASP A 124 16.19 9.16 -16.99
C ASP A 124 14.86 9.81 -16.56
N GLU A 125 13.88 9.89 -17.46
CA GLU A 125 12.50 10.30 -17.16
C GLU A 125 11.83 9.31 -16.18
N GLN A 126 11.96 8.00 -16.43
CA GLN A 126 11.44 6.97 -15.52
C GLN A 126 12.05 7.08 -14.12
N ARG A 127 13.37 7.29 -14.02
CA ARG A 127 14.05 7.49 -12.72
C ARG A 127 13.61 8.77 -12.03
N ALA A 128 13.36 9.85 -12.77
CA ALA A 128 12.86 11.09 -12.22
C ALA A 128 11.46 10.89 -11.60
N LEU A 129 10.55 10.21 -12.30
CA LEU A 129 9.21 9.89 -11.78
C LEU A 129 9.28 8.98 -10.54
N GLN A 130 10.17 7.99 -10.53
CA GLN A 130 10.41 7.16 -9.35
C GLN A 130 10.91 7.99 -8.16
N ALA A 131 11.85 8.92 -8.37
CA ALA A 131 12.35 9.77 -7.30
C ALA A 131 11.26 10.70 -6.73
N VAL A 132 10.32 11.14 -7.56
CA VAL A 132 9.17 11.98 -7.14
C VAL A 132 8.15 11.18 -6.34
N HIS A 133 7.73 10.01 -6.85
CA HIS A 133 6.61 9.26 -6.29
C HIS A 133 7.00 8.20 -5.25
N LEU A 134 8.28 7.81 -5.21
CA LEU A 134 8.82 6.77 -4.34
C LEU A 134 10.11 7.25 -3.65
N PRO A 135 10.08 8.36 -2.89
CA PRO A 135 11.27 8.92 -2.24
C PRO A 135 11.91 7.96 -1.21
N HIS A 136 11.14 7.01 -0.70
CA HIS A 136 11.60 5.99 0.26
C HIS A 136 11.85 4.62 -0.39
N GLY A 137 11.96 4.58 -1.71
CA GLY A 137 12.31 3.40 -2.47
C GLY A 137 11.11 2.64 -2.99
N ILE A 138 11.36 1.89 -4.06
CA ILE A 138 10.37 1.03 -4.70
C ILE A 138 10.03 -0.11 -3.74
N PRO A 139 8.74 -0.36 -3.43
CA PRO A 139 8.34 -1.53 -2.67
C PRO A 139 8.87 -2.79 -3.36
N ARG A 140 9.73 -3.55 -2.65
CA ARG A 140 10.27 -4.79 -3.19
C ARG A 140 9.22 -5.89 -3.08
N HIS A 141 9.33 -6.90 -3.92
CA HIS A 141 8.42 -8.05 -3.93
C HIS A 141 9.17 -9.34 -3.63
N HIS A 142 8.42 -10.34 -3.19
CA HIS A 142 8.90 -11.72 -3.03
C HIS A 142 8.23 -12.70 -4.00
N GLU A 143 7.53 -12.18 -5.03
CA GLU A 143 6.89 -13.00 -6.06
C GLU A 143 7.90 -13.74 -6.95
N GLU A 144 7.55 -14.96 -7.38
CA GLU A 144 8.37 -15.75 -8.33
C GLU A 144 8.49 -15.07 -9.70
N GLN A 145 7.41 -14.42 -10.15
CA GLN A 145 7.42 -13.59 -11.36
C GLN A 145 7.49 -12.13 -10.95
N ALA A 146 8.55 -11.46 -11.37
CA ALA A 146 8.72 -10.05 -11.10
C ALA A 146 7.60 -9.23 -11.78
N PRO A 147 6.99 -8.26 -11.09
CA PRO A 147 6.15 -7.26 -11.72
C PRO A 147 7.02 -6.29 -12.52
N CYS A 148 6.40 -5.60 -13.48
CA CYS A 148 7.04 -4.48 -14.17
C CYS A 148 6.57 -3.16 -13.59
N LEU A 149 7.40 -2.11 -13.72
CA LEU A 149 7.00 -0.77 -13.35
C LEU A 149 6.40 -0.03 -14.55
N LEU A 150 5.21 0.54 -14.34
CA LEU A 150 4.50 1.37 -15.30
C LEU A 150 4.50 2.81 -14.80
N HIS A 151 5.30 3.66 -15.46
CA HIS A 151 5.47 5.06 -15.10
C HIS A 151 4.44 5.94 -15.81
N HIS A 152 3.75 6.76 -15.05
CA HIS A 152 2.87 7.81 -15.53
C HIS A 152 3.29 9.13 -14.90
N THR A 153 2.85 10.25 -15.47
CA THR A 153 3.20 11.59 -14.98
C THR A 153 2.80 11.83 -13.53
N ASP A 154 1.66 11.29 -13.10
CA ASP A 154 1.10 11.51 -11.76
C ASP A 154 1.33 10.35 -10.79
N TYR A 155 1.76 9.18 -11.28
CA TYR A 155 1.90 7.97 -10.46
C TYR A 155 2.82 6.91 -11.10
N VAL A 156 3.30 5.99 -10.27
CA VAL A 156 4.04 4.78 -10.69
C VAL A 156 3.33 3.55 -10.14
N SER A 157 3.15 2.52 -10.97
CA SER A 157 2.50 1.27 -10.56
C SER A 157 3.40 0.06 -10.79
N ALA A 158 3.37 -0.92 -9.89
CA ALA A 158 3.93 -2.24 -10.17
C ALA A 158 2.85 -3.19 -10.66
N TYR A 159 2.95 -3.65 -11.90
CA TYR A 159 1.96 -4.49 -12.56
C TYR A 159 2.34 -5.96 -12.51
N SER A 160 1.44 -6.80 -11.98
CA SER A 160 1.60 -8.24 -12.01
C SER A 160 0.97 -8.81 -13.29
N HIS A 161 1.80 -9.32 -14.19
CA HIS A 161 1.34 -10.02 -15.40
C HIS A 161 0.49 -11.26 -15.06
N GLN A 162 0.76 -11.92 -13.93
CA GLN A 162 0.03 -13.10 -13.49
C GLN A 162 -1.39 -12.76 -13.04
N LEU A 163 -1.56 -11.68 -12.27
CA LEU A 163 -2.86 -11.26 -11.76
C LEU A 163 -3.59 -10.30 -12.70
N LYS A 164 -2.91 -9.83 -13.75
CA LYS A 164 -3.39 -8.82 -14.70
C LYS A 164 -3.84 -7.52 -14.02
N MET A 165 -3.14 -7.13 -12.95
CA MET A 165 -3.46 -5.94 -12.16
C MET A 165 -2.23 -5.37 -11.46
N PRO A 166 -2.27 -4.09 -11.07
CA PRO A 166 -1.26 -3.51 -10.21
C PRO A 166 -1.28 -4.10 -8.79
N LEU A 167 -0.12 -4.54 -8.31
CA LEU A 167 0.12 -4.91 -6.90
C LEU A 167 0.10 -3.68 -6.00
N TRP A 168 0.55 -2.55 -6.54
CA TRP A 168 0.50 -1.26 -5.88
C TRP A 168 0.60 -0.12 -6.89
N THR A 169 0.11 1.06 -6.49
CA THR A 169 0.30 2.33 -7.19
C THR A 169 0.74 3.39 -6.20
N ALA A 170 1.84 4.07 -6.51
CA ALA A 170 2.43 5.13 -5.71
C ALA A 170 2.29 6.48 -6.41
N ALA A 171 1.99 7.52 -5.65
CA ALA A 171 1.83 8.88 -6.15
C ALA A 171 2.21 9.92 -5.11
N THR A 172 2.41 11.15 -5.58
CA THR A 172 2.65 12.32 -4.74
C THR A 172 1.46 13.26 -4.88
N LEU A 173 0.83 13.60 -3.75
CA LEU A 173 -0.33 14.47 -3.69
C LEU A 173 0.06 15.80 -3.06
N THR A 174 -0.42 16.87 -3.68
CA THR A 174 -0.26 18.27 -3.26
C THR A 174 -1.63 18.97 -3.26
N ALA A 175 -1.65 20.25 -2.93
CA ALA A 175 -2.87 21.07 -3.00
C ALA A 175 -3.44 21.24 -4.43
N ASP A 176 -2.68 20.92 -5.48
CA ASP A 176 -3.14 21.00 -6.87
C ASP A 176 -4.01 19.80 -7.28
N ASN A 177 -3.90 18.69 -6.55
CA ASN A 177 -4.72 17.50 -6.78
C ASN A 177 -6.17 17.77 -6.36
N SER A 178 -7.14 17.34 -7.17
CA SER A 178 -8.56 17.66 -6.93
C SER A 178 -9.46 16.45 -7.17
N ASN A 179 -10.54 16.36 -6.38
CA ASN A 179 -11.53 15.31 -6.49
C ASN A 179 -12.34 15.44 -7.80
N GLY A 180 -11.78 14.90 -8.88
CA GLY A 180 -12.40 14.77 -10.18
C GLY A 180 -13.52 13.72 -10.22
N SER A 181 -14.39 13.85 -11.23
CA SER A 181 -15.44 12.85 -11.49
C SER A 181 -14.80 11.50 -11.83
N PRO A 182 -15.39 10.38 -11.37
CA PRO A 182 -14.96 9.05 -11.80
C PRO A 182 -15.05 8.96 -13.33
N VAL A 183 -13.97 8.50 -13.97
CA VAL A 183 -14.02 8.16 -15.39
C VAL A 183 -14.39 6.69 -15.50
N ASP A 184 -15.45 6.42 -16.25
CA ASP A 184 -15.99 5.08 -16.52
C ASP A 184 -15.52 4.62 -17.91
N CYS A 185 -14.20 4.64 -18.12
CA CYS A 185 -13.62 4.10 -19.34
C CYS A 185 -12.27 3.43 -19.07
N LEU A 186 -12.21 2.13 -19.38
CA LEU A 186 -10.99 1.35 -19.32
C LEU A 186 -10.21 1.49 -20.62
N ARG A 187 -8.93 1.83 -20.53
CA ARG A 187 -8.02 1.89 -21.67
C ARG A 187 -6.96 0.78 -21.57
N PRO A 188 -6.60 0.11 -22.67
CA PRO A 188 -5.44 -0.77 -22.69
C PRO A 188 -4.15 0.03 -22.51
N ASP A 189 -3.22 -0.51 -21.75
CA ASP A 189 -1.86 0.00 -21.68
C ASP A 189 -1.04 -0.61 -22.84
N VAL A 190 -0.50 0.23 -23.71
CA VAL A 190 0.27 -0.21 -24.88
C VAL A 190 1.63 -0.82 -24.52
N ARG A 191 2.06 -0.73 -23.26
CA ARG A 191 3.30 -1.37 -22.76
C ARG A 191 3.09 -2.84 -22.37
N LEU A 192 1.84 -3.28 -22.30
CA LEU A 192 1.46 -4.63 -21.89
C LEU A 192 0.90 -5.41 -23.09
N GLU A 193 1.09 -6.74 -23.11
CA GLU A 193 0.49 -7.56 -24.17
C GLU A 193 -1.04 -7.70 -23.98
N PRO A 194 -1.82 -7.91 -25.06
CA PRO A 194 -3.27 -8.03 -24.97
C PRO A 194 -3.74 -9.16 -24.03
N GLU A 195 -3.00 -10.28 -24.00
CA GLU A 195 -3.35 -11.43 -23.18
C GLU A 195 -3.08 -11.22 -21.68
N GLU A 196 -2.32 -10.18 -21.33
CA GLU A 196 -1.89 -9.86 -19.98
C GLU A 196 -2.76 -8.79 -19.33
N GLN A 197 -3.79 -8.31 -20.03
CA GLN A 197 -4.70 -7.26 -19.56
C GLN A 197 -6.14 -7.77 -19.55
N PHE A 198 -7.01 -7.07 -18.82
CA PHE A 198 -8.46 -7.25 -18.89
C PHE A 198 -9.06 -6.32 -19.95
N SER A 199 -10.10 -6.79 -20.61
CA SER A 199 -10.93 -6.05 -21.56
C SER A 199 -12.19 -5.50 -20.87
N CYS A 200 -12.88 -4.52 -21.48
CA CYS A 200 -14.16 -4.05 -20.93
C CYS A 200 -15.19 -5.18 -20.79
N GLY A 201 -15.23 -6.12 -21.74
CA GLY A 201 -16.14 -7.25 -21.71
C GLY A 201 -15.92 -8.17 -20.51
N ASP A 202 -14.69 -8.23 -19.98
CA ASP A 202 -14.39 -9.02 -18.79
C ASP A 202 -15.07 -8.47 -17.53
N PHE A 203 -15.36 -7.16 -17.52
CA PHE A 203 -16.08 -6.47 -16.44
C PHE A 203 -17.60 -6.38 -16.68
N GLU A 204 -18.11 -6.94 -17.78
CA GLU A 204 -19.55 -7.03 -18.05
C GLU A 204 -20.14 -8.33 -17.47
N PHE A 205 -20.37 -8.36 -16.16
CA PHE A 205 -20.96 -9.53 -15.47
C PHE A 205 -22.27 -9.19 -14.73
N GLU A 206 -23.00 -10.22 -14.25
CA GLU A 206 -24.36 -10.07 -13.70
C GLU A 206 -24.38 -9.45 -12.28
N GLU A 207 -23.29 -9.61 -11.53
CA GLU A 207 -23.10 -9.17 -10.15
C GLU A 207 -22.93 -7.65 -10.02
N ARG A 208 -24.04 -6.92 -10.16
CA ARG A 208 -24.10 -5.44 -10.07
C ARG A 208 -23.65 -4.83 -8.73
N GLU A 209 -23.29 -5.65 -7.75
CA GLU A 209 -22.74 -5.20 -6.47
C GLU A 209 -21.26 -4.85 -6.58
N PHE A 210 -20.56 -5.35 -7.60
CA PHE A 210 -19.18 -5.04 -7.87
C PHE A 210 -19.03 -3.96 -8.95
N GLN A 211 -17.94 -3.22 -8.83
CA GLN A 211 -17.54 -2.18 -9.77
C GLN A 211 -16.02 -2.21 -9.89
N HIS A 212 -15.52 -2.25 -11.12
CA HIS A 212 -14.10 -2.13 -11.40
C HIS A 212 -13.61 -0.72 -11.07
N VAL A 213 -12.41 -0.62 -10.50
CA VAL A 213 -11.82 0.66 -10.10
C VAL A 213 -10.33 0.69 -10.41
N PHE A 214 -9.80 1.91 -10.56
CA PHE A 214 -8.39 2.22 -10.68
C PHE A 214 -7.77 2.46 -9.30
N LEU A 215 -6.57 1.88 -9.03
CA LEU A 215 -5.88 2.01 -7.73
C LEU A 215 -5.56 3.47 -7.46
N PHE A 216 -5.23 4.19 -8.54
CA PHE A 216 -5.12 5.63 -8.56
C PHE A 216 -6.31 6.23 -9.31
N PRO A 217 -7.36 6.68 -8.60
CA PRO A 217 -8.56 7.20 -9.23
C PRO A 217 -8.27 8.53 -9.94
N ALA A 218 -8.99 8.80 -11.02
CA ALA A 218 -8.88 10.06 -11.77
C ALA A 218 -9.05 11.31 -10.88
N GLY A 219 -9.78 11.19 -9.77
CA GLY A 219 -9.94 12.26 -8.78
C GLY A 219 -8.74 12.51 -7.86
N LEU A 220 -7.60 11.85 -8.09
CA LEU A 220 -6.32 12.21 -7.47
C LEU A 220 -5.31 12.73 -8.50
N MET A 221 -5.64 12.79 -9.78
CA MET A 221 -4.76 13.34 -10.81
C MET A 221 -4.51 14.84 -10.59
N SER A 222 -3.31 15.31 -10.91
CA SER A 222 -2.93 16.74 -10.77
C SER A 222 -3.62 17.63 -11.82
N CYS A 223 -4.31 17.01 -12.77
CA CYS A 223 -4.88 17.68 -13.91
C CYS A 223 -6.19 18.42 -13.60
N PRO A 224 -6.30 19.72 -13.93
CA PRO A 224 -7.52 20.50 -13.72
C PRO A 224 -8.69 20.12 -14.66
N ARG A 225 -8.45 19.23 -15.64
CA ARG A 225 -9.48 18.65 -16.52
C ARG A 225 -9.21 17.14 -16.67
N PRO A 226 -9.85 16.28 -15.86
CA PRO A 226 -9.62 14.84 -15.88
C PRO A 226 -9.81 14.24 -17.28
N GLU A 227 -10.83 14.73 -18.00
CA GLU A 227 -11.14 14.41 -19.41
C GLU A 227 -10.04 14.74 -20.44
N LYS A 228 -8.98 15.46 -20.04
CA LYS A 228 -7.87 15.89 -20.92
C LYS A 228 -6.51 15.33 -20.54
N CYS A 229 -6.35 14.83 -19.32
CA CYS A 229 -5.07 14.27 -18.89
C CYS A 229 -4.96 12.77 -19.09
N GLY A 230 -5.92 12.24 -19.84
CA GLY A 230 -6.05 10.84 -20.15
C GLY A 230 -6.53 10.05 -18.96
N ASP A 231 -7.45 9.13 -19.24
CA ASP A 231 -8.01 8.27 -18.23
C ASP A 231 -6.92 7.34 -17.70
N PRO A 232 -6.90 7.03 -16.38
CA PRO A 232 -5.95 6.08 -15.85
C PRO A 232 -6.04 4.77 -16.65
N CYS A 233 -4.91 4.31 -17.17
CA CYS A 233 -4.78 2.96 -17.66
C CYS A 233 -4.71 2.04 -16.44
N LEU A 234 -5.12 0.77 -16.59
CA LEU A 234 -4.96 -0.29 -15.58
C LEU A 234 -6.03 -0.27 -14.47
N ALA A 235 -7.17 -0.90 -14.75
CA ALA A 235 -8.08 -1.33 -13.70
C ALA A 235 -7.38 -2.33 -12.77
N VAL A 236 -7.74 -2.29 -11.49
CA VAL A 236 -7.13 -3.11 -10.44
C VAL A 236 -7.87 -4.41 -10.33
N SER A 237 -9.16 -4.31 -10.12
CA SER A 237 -10.03 -5.39 -9.73
C SER A 237 -11.41 -4.82 -9.52
N ASP A 238 -12.37 -5.71 -9.38
CA ASP A 238 -13.69 -5.44 -8.87
C ASP A 238 -13.70 -5.23 -7.37
N PHE A 239 -14.30 -4.11 -6.95
CA PHE A 239 -14.57 -3.77 -5.56
C PHE A 239 -16.07 -3.67 -5.33
N LEU A 240 -16.51 -3.88 -4.09
CA LEU A 240 -17.91 -3.68 -3.77
C LEU A 240 -18.28 -2.21 -3.92
N ARG A 241 -19.33 -1.92 -4.69
CA ARG A 241 -19.78 -0.55 -4.98
C ARG A 241 -20.05 0.28 -3.73
N LEU A 242 -20.59 -0.34 -2.69
CA LEU A 242 -20.85 0.33 -1.42
C LEU A 242 -19.58 0.63 -0.61
N PHE A 243 -18.54 -0.22 -0.72
CA PHE A 243 -17.22 0.07 -0.16
C PHE A 243 -16.63 1.34 -0.81
N LEU A 244 -16.70 1.42 -2.14
CA LEU A 244 -16.20 2.54 -2.93
C LEU A 244 -16.87 3.87 -2.58
N LEU A 245 -18.20 3.88 -2.54
CA LEU A 245 -19.00 5.06 -2.18
C LEU A 245 -18.92 5.40 -0.68
N GLY A 246 -18.49 4.45 0.14
CA GLY A 246 -18.44 4.53 1.60
C GLY A 246 -17.05 4.89 2.11
N VAL A 247 -16.37 3.90 2.68
CA VAL A 247 -15.12 4.06 3.41
C VAL A 247 -14.00 4.54 2.50
N TRP A 248 -13.89 3.98 1.28
CA TRP A 248 -12.81 4.32 0.35
C TRP A 248 -12.88 5.78 -0.10
N SER A 249 -14.07 6.25 -0.53
CA SER A 249 -14.26 7.66 -0.89
C SER A 249 -13.89 8.61 0.26
N LYS A 250 -14.15 8.24 1.53
CA LYS A 250 -13.75 9.05 2.68
C LYS A 250 -12.25 9.07 2.89
N LEU A 251 -11.56 7.95 2.70
CA LEU A 251 -10.11 7.88 2.78
C LEU A 251 -9.44 8.71 1.67
N LEU A 252 -9.97 8.68 0.44
CA LEU A 252 -9.48 9.51 -0.67
C LEU A 252 -9.64 11.00 -0.38
N ASN A 253 -10.78 11.43 0.17
CA ASN A 253 -10.98 12.83 0.57
C ASN A 253 -10.00 13.25 1.68
N LEU A 254 -9.79 12.38 2.68
CA LEU A 254 -8.81 12.61 3.75
C LEU A 254 -7.39 12.75 3.21
N SER A 255 -7.04 11.99 2.17
CA SER A 255 -5.76 12.10 1.46
C SER A 255 -5.56 13.49 0.87
N LEU A 256 -6.60 14.04 0.22
CA LEU A 256 -6.56 15.40 -0.34
C LEU A 256 -6.50 16.48 0.76
N GLU A 257 -7.24 16.30 1.86
CA GLU A 257 -7.16 17.20 3.03
C GLU A 257 -5.74 17.22 3.61
N TRP A 258 -5.12 16.05 3.78
CA TRP A 258 -3.75 15.95 4.24
C TRP A 258 -2.74 16.55 3.25
N ALA A 259 -2.92 16.37 1.94
CA ALA A 259 -2.08 17.02 0.94
C ALA A 259 -2.11 18.55 1.05
N VAL A 260 -3.26 19.14 1.38
CA VAL A 260 -3.37 20.58 1.63
C VAL A 260 -2.70 20.99 2.95
N VAL A 261 -2.91 20.22 4.03
CA VAL A 261 -2.40 20.54 5.37
C VAL A 261 -0.88 20.40 5.48
N TYR A 262 -0.33 19.37 4.84
CA TYR A 262 1.09 19.03 4.90
C TYR A 262 1.87 19.50 3.67
N GLU A 263 1.23 20.27 2.77
CA GLU A 263 1.75 20.77 1.48
C GLU A 263 2.03 19.68 0.44
N GLU A 264 2.57 18.54 0.88
CA GLU A 264 2.89 17.38 0.09
C GLU A 264 2.78 16.10 0.94
N ILE A 265 2.15 15.06 0.39
CA ILE A 265 2.16 13.71 0.95
C ILE A 265 2.44 12.68 -0.15
N HIS A 266 3.07 11.57 0.22
CA HIS A 266 3.26 10.41 -0.64
C HIS A 266 2.27 9.33 -0.25
N VAL A 267 1.65 8.71 -1.26
CA VAL A 267 0.65 7.66 -1.07
C VAL A 267 1.03 6.41 -1.83
N VAL A 268 0.75 5.25 -1.24
CA VAL A 268 0.80 3.96 -1.93
C VAL A 268 -0.48 3.20 -1.65
N PHE A 269 -1.23 2.87 -2.69
CA PHE A 269 -2.45 2.06 -2.62
C PHE A 269 -2.21 0.70 -3.24
N GLY A 270 -2.93 -0.33 -2.79
CA GLY A 270 -2.87 -1.65 -3.40
C GLY A 270 -3.91 -2.63 -2.86
N PRO A 271 -4.22 -3.71 -3.60
CA PRO A 271 -5.09 -4.77 -3.11
C PRO A 271 -4.40 -5.63 -2.03
N VAL A 272 -5.21 -6.25 -1.19
CA VAL A 272 -4.78 -7.29 -0.24
C VAL A 272 -5.63 -8.54 -0.46
N PHE A 273 -4.97 -9.68 -0.53
CA PHE A 273 -5.60 -11.00 -0.66
C PHE A 273 -5.24 -11.84 0.56
N ASP A 274 -6.09 -11.74 1.57
CA ASP A 274 -6.09 -12.55 2.79
C ASP A 274 -7.53 -13.00 3.02
N SER A 275 -7.91 -14.05 2.32
CA SER A 275 -9.28 -14.58 2.34
C SER A 275 -9.44 -15.65 3.42
N ASN A 276 -8.34 -16.26 3.84
CA ASN A 276 -8.31 -17.24 4.93
C ASN A 276 -8.20 -16.57 6.33
N SER A 277 -7.95 -15.26 6.37
CA SER A 277 -7.84 -14.43 7.58
C SER A 277 -6.72 -14.89 8.53
N ASP A 278 -5.62 -15.39 7.98
CA ASP A 278 -4.44 -15.81 8.75
C ASP A 278 -3.40 -14.68 8.93
N GLY A 279 -3.65 -13.51 8.32
CA GLY A 279 -2.79 -12.33 8.40
C GLY A 279 -1.57 -12.41 7.47
N LEU A 280 -1.57 -13.32 6.51
CA LEU A 280 -0.53 -13.48 5.49
C LEU A 280 -1.14 -13.38 4.09
N ARG A 281 -0.32 -13.03 3.10
CA ARG A 281 -0.70 -13.09 1.69
C ARG A 281 -1.11 -14.51 1.31
N ASP A 282 -2.29 -14.66 0.70
CA ASP A 282 -2.76 -15.92 0.14
C ASP A 282 -1.77 -16.43 -0.93
N ALA A 283 -1.34 -17.69 -0.80
CA ALA A 283 -0.47 -18.32 -1.81
C ALA A 283 -1.17 -18.52 -3.15
N ASN A 284 -2.50 -18.76 -3.12
CA ASN A 284 -3.34 -18.86 -4.30
C ASN A 284 -4.50 -17.87 -4.20
N ILE A 285 -4.26 -16.66 -4.71
CA ILE A 285 -5.20 -15.53 -4.67
C ILE A 285 -6.57 -15.87 -5.30
N THR A 286 -6.58 -16.73 -6.32
CA THR A 286 -7.82 -17.12 -7.03
C THR A 286 -8.64 -18.20 -6.31
N GLU A 287 -8.08 -18.84 -5.27
CA GLU A 287 -8.73 -19.98 -4.58
C GLU A 287 -10.04 -19.59 -3.89
N TYR A 288 -10.14 -18.35 -3.42
CA TYR A 288 -11.21 -17.90 -2.52
C TYR A 288 -12.34 -17.13 -3.21
N GLY A 289 -12.29 -17.06 -4.54
CA GLY A 289 -13.37 -16.51 -5.36
C GLY A 289 -12.86 -15.55 -6.42
N THR A 290 -13.39 -15.72 -7.62
CA THR A 290 -13.22 -14.79 -8.74
C THR A 290 -14.59 -14.38 -9.25
N ILE A 291 -14.66 -13.22 -9.92
CA ILE A 291 -15.86 -12.73 -10.56
C ILE A 291 -15.72 -12.85 -12.08
N GLY A 292 -16.86 -13.10 -12.73
CA GLY A 292 -16.95 -13.20 -14.18
C GLY A 292 -16.26 -14.43 -14.76
N ASP A 293 -16.50 -14.66 -16.05
CA ASP A 293 -15.88 -15.77 -16.79
C ASP A 293 -14.36 -15.57 -16.97
N ALA A 294 -13.90 -14.33 -16.88
CA ALA A 294 -12.48 -13.94 -16.96
C ALA A 294 -11.68 -14.28 -15.69
N GLY A 295 -12.34 -14.65 -14.59
CA GLY A 295 -11.67 -15.06 -13.36
C GLY A 295 -10.98 -13.90 -12.63
N ILE A 296 -11.63 -12.74 -12.55
CA ILE A 296 -11.08 -11.55 -11.89
C ILE A 296 -11.01 -11.79 -10.37
N PRO A 297 -9.83 -11.78 -9.73
CA PRO A 297 -9.72 -12.05 -8.30
C PRO A 297 -10.19 -10.85 -7.49
N VAL A 298 -10.92 -11.08 -6.40
CA VAL A 298 -11.50 -10.02 -5.57
C VAL A 298 -10.66 -9.81 -4.31
N PRO A 299 -10.11 -8.61 -4.07
CA PRO A 299 -9.35 -8.32 -2.86
C PRO A 299 -10.22 -8.44 -1.62
N SER A 300 -9.70 -9.07 -0.57
CA SER A 300 -10.38 -9.09 0.74
C SER A 300 -10.29 -7.72 1.43
N HIS A 301 -9.19 -6.99 1.20
CA HIS A 301 -8.97 -5.65 1.71
C HIS A 301 -8.26 -4.77 0.66
N VAL A 302 -8.20 -3.47 0.92
CA VAL A 302 -7.37 -2.50 0.20
C VAL A 302 -6.44 -1.87 1.22
N PHE A 303 -5.16 -1.79 0.89
CA PHE A 303 -4.22 -1.05 1.73
C PHE A 303 -3.99 0.37 1.23
N ALA A 304 -3.65 1.24 2.19
CA ALA A 304 -3.18 2.58 1.92
C ALA A 304 -2.01 2.91 2.84
N VAL A 305 -0.89 3.33 2.27
CA VAL A 305 0.27 3.87 3.00
C VAL A 305 0.36 5.35 2.71
N PHE A 306 0.49 6.15 3.75
CA PHE A 306 0.67 7.59 3.71
C PHE A 306 2.00 7.96 4.32
N LEU A 307 2.71 8.86 3.67
CA LEU A 307 4.02 9.32 4.06
C LEU A 307 4.07 10.85 3.97
N LYS A 308 4.59 11.49 5.01
CA LYS A 308 4.85 12.93 5.00
C LYS A 308 6.22 13.23 5.55
N CYS A 309 6.83 14.27 5.02
CA CYS A 309 8.13 14.74 5.43
C CYS A 309 8.03 16.13 6.08
N PRO A 310 8.89 16.46 7.06
CA PRO A 310 8.92 17.79 7.67
C PRO A 310 9.47 18.87 6.75
N SER A 311 10.14 18.47 5.67
CA SER A 311 10.71 19.36 4.66
C SER A 311 10.47 18.78 3.27
N THR A 312 10.60 19.61 2.24
CA THR A 312 10.54 19.19 0.82
C THR A 312 11.63 18.19 0.45
N ASP A 313 12.66 18.02 1.30
CA ASP A 313 13.65 16.97 1.14
C ASP A 313 13.27 15.76 2.02
N CYS A 314 12.60 14.78 1.39
CA CYS A 314 12.25 13.50 1.99
C CYS A 314 13.41 12.50 2.09
N SER A 315 14.64 12.90 1.71
CA SER A 315 15.82 12.03 1.89
C SER A 315 16.24 11.91 3.36
N ASP A 316 15.81 12.84 4.20
CA ASP A 316 16.05 12.81 5.64
C ASP A 316 15.17 11.77 6.35
N MET A 317 15.75 11.14 7.37
CA MET A 317 15.18 10.01 8.13
C MET A 317 14.04 10.41 9.08
N ASP A 318 13.51 11.63 8.96
CA ASP A 318 12.50 12.20 9.86
C ASP A 318 11.11 12.25 9.23
N TYR A 319 10.73 11.21 8.48
CA TYR A 319 9.39 11.10 7.91
C TYR A 319 8.41 10.44 8.89
N ASP A 320 7.13 10.72 8.72
CA ASP A 320 6.04 10.05 9.44
C ASP A 320 5.23 9.18 8.48
N VAL A 321 4.75 8.04 8.98
CA VAL A 321 4.08 7.01 8.17
C VAL A 321 2.77 6.60 8.82
N GLN A 322 1.71 6.47 8.03
CA GLN A 322 0.47 5.83 8.44
C GLN A 322 0.06 4.76 7.43
N ALA A 323 -0.38 3.62 7.92
CA ALA A 323 -0.79 2.50 7.10
C ALA A 323 -2.19 2.03 7.51
N PHE A 324 -2.98 1.63 6.51
CA PHE A 324 -4.36 1.20 6.68
C PHE A 324 -4.59 -0.08 5.88
N VAL A 325 -5.35 -1.02 6.46
CA VAL A 325 -5.90 -2.21 5.77
C VAL A 325 -7.41 -2.13 5.87
N VAL A 326 -8.05 -1.62 4.82
CA VAL A 326 -9.49 -1.36 4.83
C VAL A 326 -10.23 -2.55 4.22
N PRO A 327 -11.19 -3.16 4.94
CA PRO A 327 -11.92 -4.31 4.43
C PRO A 327 -12.81 -3.94 3.24
N ASN A 328 -12.71 -4.72 2.16
CA ASN A 328 -13.58 -4.60 0.98
C ASN A 328 -14.96 -5.18 1.30
N LYS A 329 -15.75 -4.42 2.08
CA LYS A 329 -17.06 -4.82 2.60
C LYS A 329 -18.10 -3.72 2.32
N PRO A 330 -19.37 -4.08 2.12
CA PRO A 330 -20.38 -3.12 1.68
C PRO A 330 -20.75 -2.08 2.74
N ASN A 331 -20.50 -2.37 4.02
CA ASN A 331 -20.68 -1.43 5.11
C ASN A 331 -19.61 -1.74 6.18
N PRO A 332 -19.02 -0.73 6.83
CA PRO A 332 -18.33 -0.98 8.09
C PRO A 332 -19.28 -1.72 9.05
N GLY A 333 -18.84 -2.88 9.55
CA GLY A 333 -19.62 -3.64 10.53
C GLY A 333 -19.89 -2.82 11.80
N ASN A 334 -20.77 -3.32 12.66
CA ASN A 334 -20.96 -2.78 14.02
C ASN A 334 -21.44 -1.32 14.12
N CYS A 335 -22.16 -0.81 13.11
CA CYS A 335 -22.75 0.54 13.10
C CYS A 335 -21.73 1.70 13.19
N LEU A 336 -20.47 1.45 12.85
CA LEU A 336 -19.43 2.48 12.81
C LEU A 336 -19.71 3.49 11.69
N SER A 337 -19.31 4.75 11.89
CA SER A 337 -19.25 5.69 10.77
C SER A 337 -18.09 5.32 9.84
N ASN A 338 -18.09 5.81 8.61
CA ASN A 338 -16.99 5.55 7.66
C ASN A 338 -15.64 6.08 8.18
N ILE A 339 -15.63 7.19 8.93
CA ILE A 339 -14.40 7.76 9.49
C ILE A 339 -13.89 6.91 10.65
N ASP A 340 -14.79 6.45 11.53
CA ASP A 340 -14.40 5.54 12.62
C ASP A 340 -13.87 4.22 12.04
N ALA A 341 -14.49 3.71 10.98
CA ALA A 341 -14.00 2.51 10.29
C ALA A 341 -12.59 2.67 9.70
N ILE A 342 -12.24 3.86 9.19
CA ILE A 342 -10.87 4.16 8.75
C ILE A 342 -9.92 4.14 9.94
N ALA A 343 -10.32 4.74 11.07
CA ALA A 343 -9.52 4.73 12.29
C ALA A 343 -9.26 3.33 12.84
N GLU A 344 -10.26 2.46 12.80
CA GLU A 344 -10.15 1.05 13.21
C GLU A 344 -9.36 0.20 12.19
N SER A 345 -9.20 0.66 10.95
CA SER A 345 -8.43 -0.04 9.89
C SER A 345 -6.94 0.25 9.96
N TYR A 346 -6.48 0.96 11.00
CA TYR A 346 -5.08 1.32 11.18
C TYR A 346 -4.20 0.08 11.40
N CYS A 347 -3.01 0.07 10.81
CA CYS A 347 -2.07 -1.05 10.94
C CYS A 347 -0.61 -0.58 10.90
N ARG A 348 0.32 -1.49 11.21
CA ARG A 348 1.74 -1.24 10.99
C ARG A 348 2.08 -1.51 9.54
N ILE A 349 3.13 -0.88 9.04
CA ILE A 349 3.71 -1.26 7.74
C ILE A 349 4.11 -2.74 7.74
N ARG A 350 4.61 -3.27 8.87
CA ARG A 350 4.93 -4.70 8.98
C ARG A 350 3.73 -5.61 8.77
N ASP A 351 2.54 -5.21 9.20
CA ASP A 351 1.31 -5.98 8.96
C ASP A 351 0.98 -5.98 7.47
N LEU A 352 1.18 -4.85 6.77
CA LEU A 352 1.06 -4.78 5.31
C LEU A 352 2.07 -5.68 4.59
N GLU A 353 3.33 -5.67 5.01
CA GLU A 353 4.36 -6.52 4.40
C GLU A 353 3.99 -8.01 4.48
N LEU A 354 3.41 -8.44 5.61
CA LEU A 354 2.93 -9.81 5.79
C LEU A 354 1.72 -10.13 4.89
N LEU A 355 0.76 -9.21 4.80
CA LEU A 355 -0.48 -9.36 4.02
C LEU A 355 -0.28 -9.25 2.50
N THR A 356 0.78 -8.56 2.05
CA THR A 356 1.01 -8.26 0.63
C THR A 356 2.26 -8.92 0.07
N GLY A 357 3.14 -9.45 0.90
CA GLY A 357 4.44 -9.95 0.46
C GLY A 357 5.34 -8.87 -0.16
N LEU A 358 5.05 -7.59 0.11
CA LEU A 358 5.87 -6.45 -0.28
C LEU A 358 6.81 -6.08 0.88
N GLU A 359 7.89 -5.37 0.55
CA GLU A 359 8.76 -4.73 1.53
C GLU A 359 8.80 -3.21 1.26
N PHE A 360 8.46 -2.39 2.25
CA PHE A 360 8.37 -0.93 2.10
C PHE A 360 9.58 -0.21 2.70
N LEU A 361 9.76 1.08 2.39
CA LEU A 361 10.85 1.90 2.95
C LEU A 361 12.25 1.33 2.61
N THR A 362 12.47 0.95 1.36
CA THR A 362 13.62 0.16 0.88
C THR A 362 14.80 1.01 0.43
N ALA A 363 14.63 2.33 0.22
CA ALA A 363 15.70 3.21 -0.25
C ALA A 363 16.96 3.18 0.63
N ASN A 364 16.78 2.97 1.95
CA ASN A 364 17.87 2.91 2.91
C ASN A 364 17.57 1.84 3.98
N HIS A 365 18.26 0.70 3.94
CA HIS A 365 18.14 -0.39 4.92
C HIS A 365 18.73 0.00 6.27
N THR A 366 17.99 0.81 6.99
CA THR A 366 18.46 1.59 8.14
C THR A 366 17.60 1.29 9.34
N GLN A 367 18.19 1.48 10.53
CA GLN A 367 17.48 1.27 11.78
C GLN A 367 16.15 2.04 11.87
N THR A 368 16.11 3.27 11.33
CA THR A 368 14.87 4.05 11.33
C THR A 368 13.80 3.42 10.44
N ALA A 369 14.15 2.85 9.28
CA ALA A 369 13.18 2.14 8.45
C ALA A 369 12.56 0.97 9.23
N PHE A 370 13.36 0.17 9.94
CA PHE A 370 12.86 -0.90 10.81
C PHE A 370 11.95 -0.38 11.92
N GLU A 371 12.36 0.69 12.61
CA GLU A 371 11.53 1.31 13.64
C GLU A 371 10.18 1.76 13.08
N ARG A 372 10.17 2.41 11.90
CA ARG A 372 8.95 2.88 11.23
C ARG A 372 8.08 1.73 10.73
N ARG A 373 8.68 0.62 10.28
CA ARG A 373 7.95 -0.57 9.84
C ARG A 373 7.12 -1.19 10.97
N THR A 374 7.67 -1.22 12.18
CA THR A 374 7.01 -1.81 13.37
C THR A 374 6.25 -0.80 14.23
N HIS A 375 6.32 0.49 13.91
CA HIS A 375 5.70 1.52 14.74
C HIS A 375 4.18 1.51 14.54
N THR A 376 3.45 1.54 15.66
CA THR A 376 2.01 1.81 15.67
C THR A 376 1.78 3.21 16.25
N PRO A 377 1.56 4.23 15.41
CA PRO A 377 1.15 5.55 15.83
C PRO A 377 -0.06 5.52 16.77
N ALA A 378 0.05 6.24 17.89
CA ALA A 378 -1.01 6.33 18.88
C ALA A 378 -2.14 7.30 18.46
N VAL A 379 -1.93 8.11 17.41
CA VAL A 379 -2.88 9.13 16.95
C VAL A 379 -2.79 9.28 15.44
N GLN A 380 -3.94 9.36 14.76
CA GLN A 380 -4.02 9.70 13.34
C GLN A 380 -3.51 11.12 13.05
N TRP A 381 -3.13 11.37 11.80
CA TRP A 381 -2.76 12.72 11.38
C TRP A 381 -3.93 13.69 11.54
N GLN A 382 -3.59 14.91 11.97
CA GLN A 382 -4.59 15.97 12.10
C GLN A 382 -5.01 16.49 10.73
N THR A 383 -6.30 16.82 10.62
CA THR A 383 -6.95 17.51 9.51
C THR A 383 -7.07 19.00 9.79
#